data_AF-A0A3P6BUY7-F1
#
_entry.id   AF-A0A3P6BUY7-F1
#
_cell.length_a   1.000
_cell.length_b   1.000
_cell.length_c   1.000
_cell.angle_alpha   90.00
_cell.angle_beta   90.00
_cell.angle_gamma   90.00
#
_symmetry.space_group_name_H-M   'P 1'
#
loop_
_entity.id
_entity.type
_entity.pdbx_description
1 polymer ?
#
loop_
_entity_poly.entity_id
_entity_poly.type
_entity_poly.pdbx_seq_one_letter_code
_entity_poly.pdbx_strand_id
1 'polypeptide(L)'
;HESHPQHPLFLTSSEPIDCGACNEIASPVLNCVDCGFSLGYDCATLPNKVKHKCDTHFLSVCYGEETSGEYWCEACERKVNPSTRFYTCEDCSSTLHITCVIGEFTFWRPGKMAISRHEVAIIPNDFASRPYCYMCRSRCEDTSGIIYISEKHICSSKCLEVYIKFDLTFSKLETVEMALHNLELFRLDHTSHGWSIL
;
A
#
# COMPACT_ATOMS: atom_id res chain seq x y z
N HIS A 1 -7.32 -23.19 5.59
CA HIS A 1 -6.97 -22.60 4.27
C HIS A 1 -6.66 -23.75 3.31
N GLU A 2 -6.78 -23.61 1.98
CA GLU A 2 -6.50 -24.74 1.07
C GLU A 2 -5.06 -25.26 1.19
N SER A 3 -4.09 -24.38 1.45
CA SER A 3 -2.69 -24.74 1.71
C SER A 3 -2.46 -25.48 3.04
N HIS A 4 -3.41 -25.40 3.98
CA HIS A 4 -3.37 -26.14 5.24
C HIS A 4 -4.81 -26.42 5.75
N PRO A 5 -5.44 -27.51 5.26
CA PRO A 5 -6.85 -27.80 5.56
C PRO A 5 -7.05 -28.59 6.85
N GLN A 6 -5.99 -29.16 7.43
CA GLN A 6 -6.09 -30.08 8.58
C GLN A 6 -6.40 -29.37 9.89
N HIS A 7 -5.87 -28.15 10.08
CA HIS A 7 -6.00 -27.40 11.33
C HIS A 7 -6.46 -25.96 11.07
N PRO A 8 -7.18 -25.35 12.03
CA PRO A 8 -7.49 -23.93 12.00
C PRO A 8 -6.22 -23.09 12.15
N LEU A 9 -6.22 -21.92 11.52
CA LEU A 9 -5.16 -20.94 11.65
C LEU A 9 -5.65 -19.75 12.46
N PHE A 10 -4.81 -19.24 13.35
CA PHE A 10 -5.12 -18.13 14.23
C PHE A 10 -4.11 -17.01 14.07
N LEU A 11 -4.57 -15.77 14.16
CA LEU A 11 -3.70 -14.60 14.20
C LEU A 11 -3.04 -14.53 15.59
N THR A 12 -1.83 -15.07 15.73
CA THR A 12 -1.15 -15.15 17.04
C THR A 12 0.05 -14.22 17.17
N SER A 13 0.66 -13.78 16.07
CA SER A 13 1.86 -12.94 16.07
C SER A 13 1.93 -12.03 14.84
N SER A 14 2.50 -10.84 15.03
CA SER A 14 2.88 -9.90 13.96
C SER A 14 4.37 -9.93 13.64
N GLU A 15 5.13 -10.85 14.24
CA GLU A 15 6.55 -11.00 13.92
C GLU A 15 6.72 -11.47 12.46
N PRO A 16 7.68 -10.91 11.71
CA PRO A 16 7.96 -11.34 10.34
C PRO A 16 8.42 -12.81 10.31
N ILE A 17 7.67 -13.66 9.61
CA ILE A 17 7.94 -15.10 9.47
C ILE A 17 7.73 -15.51 8.02
N ASP A 18 8.47 -16.53 7.57
CA ASP A 18 8.29 -17.12 6.25
C ASP A 18 6.89 -17.72 6.10
N CYS A 19 6.17 -17.30 5.07
CA CYS A 19 4.87 -17.83 4.74
C CYS A 19 5.01 -19.20 4.07
N GLY A 20 4.42 -20.23 4.66
CA GLY A 20 4.45 -21.60 4.13
C GLY A 20 3.69 -21.83 2.82
N ALA A 21 2.97 -20.82 2.29
CA ALA A 21 2.32 -20.91 0.98
C ALA A 21 3.15 -20.30 -0.16
N CYS A 22 4.10 -19.40 0.12
CA CYS A 22 4.81 -18.66 -0.92
C CYS A 22 6.28 -18.44 -0.65
N ASN A 23 6.77 -18.84 0.52
CA ASN A 23 8.15 -18.70 0.97
C ASN A 23 8.66 -17.25 0.98
N GLU A 24 7.75 -16.27 1.12
CA GLU A 24 8.10 -14.87 1.35
C GLU A 24 7.89 -14.53 2.83
N ILE A 25 8.70 -13.61 3.34
CA ILE A 25 8.51 -13.05 4.68
C ILE A 25 7.18 -12.28 4.71
N ALA A 26 6.31 -12.65 5.65
CA ALA A 26 5.01 -12.02 5.80
C ALA A 26 4.80 -11.50 7.22
N SER A 27 4.06 -10.40 7.34
CA SER A 27 3.50 -9.90 8.59
C SER A 27 2.25 -9.05 8.29
N PRO A 28 1.10 -9.28 8.95
CA PRO A 28 0.88 -10.31 9.96
C PRO A 28 0.77 -11.74 9.37
N VAL A 29 0.89 -12.76 10.23
CA VAL A 29 0.76 -14.17 9.86
C VAL A 29 -0.32 -14.88 10.68
N LEU A 30 -0.99 -15.85 10.07
CA LEU A 30 -1.89 -16.80 10.70
C LEU A 30 -1.12 -18.08 10.98
N ASN A 31 -1.05 -18.50 12.24
CA ASN A 31 -0.29 -19.65 12.69
C ASN A 31 -1.20 -20.81 13.08
N CYS A 32 -0.75 -22.01 12.76
CA CYS A 32 -1.29 -23.26 13.29
C CYS A 32 -0.60 -23.57 14.61
N VAL A 33 -1.38 -23.64 15.69
CA VAL A 33 -0.84 -23.98 17.03
C VAL A 33 -0.45 -25.46 17.14
N ASP A 34 -1.05 -26.32 16.33
CA ASP A 34 -0.86 -27.78 16.41
C ASP A 34 0.42 -28.24 15.69
N CYS A 35 0.80 -27.60 14.59
CA CYS A 35 1.95 -28.02 13.77
C CYS A 35 2.96 -26.91 13.44
N GLY A 36 2.75 -25.68 13.91
CA GLY A 36 3.67 -24.56 13.68
C GLY A 36 3.64 -23.97 12.26
N PHE A 37 2.73 -24.42 11.39
CA PHE A 37 2.56 -23.84 10.06
C PHE A 37 2.19 -22.35 10.13
N SER A 38 2.85 -21.53 9.33
CA SER A 38 2.65 -20.08 9.28
C SER A 38 2.16 -19.66 7.89
N LEU A 39 1.11 -18.85 7.83
CA LEU A 39 0.53 -18.36 6.57
C LEU A 39 0.44 -16.83 6.59
N GLY A 40 1.09 -16.16 5.65
CA GLY A 40 0.95 -14.71 5.50
C GLY A 40 -0.51 -14.30 5.31
N TYR A 41 -0.92 -13.20 5.95
CA TYR A 41 -2.29 -12.72 5.87
C TYR A 41 -2.73 -12.43 4.43
N ASP A 42 -1.85 -11.84 3.62
CA ASP A 42 -2.09 -11.61 2.19
C ASP A 42 -2.35 -12.92 1.44
N CYS A 43 -1.69 -14.00 1.85
CA CYS A 43 -1.81 -15.32 1.23
C CYS A 43 -3.11 -16.00 1.61
N ALA A 44 -3.54 -15.79 2.86
CA ALA A 44 -4.78 -16.35 3.40
C ALA A 44 -6.03 -15.65 2.87
N THR A 45 -5.91 -14.39 2.46
CA THR A 45 -7.01 -13.56 1.94
C THR A 45 -7.04 -13.48 0.42
N LEU A 46 -5.96 -13.91 -0.26
CA LEU A 46 -5.90 -13.96 -1.71
C LEU A 46 -6.85 -15.03 -2.26
N PRO A 47 -7.81 -14.69 -3.13
CA PRO A 47 -8.71 -15.68 -3.73
C PRO A 47 -7.95 -16.65 -4.65
N ASN A 48 -8.10 -17.95 -4.45
CA ASN A 48 -7.45 -18.93 -5.34
C ASN A 48 -7.99 -18.92 -6.77
N LYS A 49 -9.28 -18.58 -6.92
CA LYS A 49 -9.93 -18.38 -8.22
C LYS A 49 -10.69 -17.06 -8.23
N VAL A 50 -10.56 -16.31 -9.31
CA VAL A 50 -11.22 -15.02 -9.48
C VAL A 50 -11.69 -14.86 -10.92
N LYS A 51 -12.85 -14.22 -11.09
CA LYS A 51 -13.31 -13.80 -12.41
C LYS A 51 -12.89 -12.34 -12.61
N HIS A 52 -11.96 -12.10 -13.51
CA HIS A 52 -11.55 -10.76 -13.86
C HIS A 52 -12.58 -10.13 -14.80
N LYS A 53 -12.77 -8.80 -14.72
CA LYS A 53 -13.85 -8.08 -15.41
C LYS A 53 -13.81 -8.25 -16.94
N CYS A 54 -12.63 -8.51 -17.49
CA CYS A 54 -12.41 -8.65 -18.92
C CYS A 54 -12.43 -10.10 -19.43
N ASP A 55 -12.51 -11.09 -18.53
CA ASP A 55 -12.29 -12.50 -18.89
C ASP A 55 -13.59 -13.32 -18.79
N THR A 56 -13.75 -14.24 -19.73
CA THR A 56 -14.84 -15.23 -19.71
C THR A 56 -14.58 -16.37 -18.72
N HIS A 57 -13.30 -16.71 -18.54
CA HIS A 57 -12.85 -17.82 -17.71
C HIS A 57 -12.38 -17.35 -16.33
N PHE A 58 -12.26 -18.29 -15.39
CA PHE A 58 -11.67 -18.02 -14.08
C PHE A 58 -10.16 -18.02 -14.19
N LEU A 59 -9.54 -16.99 -13.62
CA LEU A 59 -8.12 -16.99 -13.33
C LEU A 59 -7.87 -17.81 -12.07
N SER A 60 -6.78 -18.57 -12.06
CA SER A 60 -6.28 -19.28 -10.88
C SER A 60 -4.95 -18.69 -10.45
N VAL A 61 -4.67 -18.68 -9.15
CA VAL A 61 -3.38 -18.23 -8.63
C VAL A 61 -2.30 -19.26 -8.94
N CYS A 62 -1.19 -18.81 -9.52
CA CYS A 62 0.07 -19.54 -9.59
C CYS A 62 0.96 -19.06 -8.43
N TYR A 63 1.55 -20.00 -7.68
CA TYR A 63 2.44 -19.70 -6.56
C TYR A 63 3.91 -19.53 -6.97
N GLY A 64 4.15 -19.42 -8.27
CA GLY A 64 5.48 -19.33 -8.87
C GLY A 64 5.97 -20.68 -9.38
N GLU A 65 6.86 -20.63 -10.36
CA GLU A 65 7.47 -21.81 -10.97
C GLU A 65 8.92 -21.56 -11.35
N GLU A 66 9.74 -22.61 -11.35
CA GLU A 66 11.14 -22.54 -11.79
C GLU A 66 11.21 -22.64 -13.32
N THR A 67 10.93 -21.52 -13.99
CA THR A 67 11.02 -21.37 -15.44
C THR A 67 11.94 -20.22 -15.84
N SER A 68 12.60 -20.36 -16.98
CA SER A 68 13.33 -19.26 -17.64
C SER A 68 12.45 -18.43 -18.57
N GLY A 69 11.15 -18.76 -18.67
CA GLY A 69 10.19 -18.05 -19.51
C GLY A 69 9.96 -16.60 -19.05
N GLU A 70 9.74 -15.70 -20.01
CA GLU A 70 9.32 -14.34 -19.73
C GLU A 70 7.80 -14.21 -19.81
N TYR A 71 7.17 -13.79 -18.70
CA TYR A 71 5.75 -13.51 -18.66
C TYR A 71 5.47 -12.02 -18.70
N TRP A 72 4.33 -11.65 -19.29
CA TRP A 72 3.86 -10.28 -19.41
C TRP A 72 2.43 -10.18 -18.90
N CYS A 73 2.16 -9.14 -18.12
CA CYS A 73 0.84 -8.87 -17.58
C CYS A 73 -0.02 -8.23 -18.66
N GLU A 74 -1.14 -8.87 -19.02
CA GLU A 74 -2.04 -8.34 -20.05
C GLU A 74 -2.75 -7.05 -19.65
N ALA A 75 -2.89 -6.77 -18.35
CA ALA A 75 -3.57 -5.58 -17.85
C ALA A 75 -2.68 -4.31 -17.83
N CYS A 76 -1.39 -4.46 -17.52
CA CYS A 76 -0.48 -3.31 -17.41
C CYS A 76 0.69 -3.33 -18.38
N GLU A 77 0.81 -4.37 -19.21
CA GLU A 77 1.85 -4.55 -20.23
C GLU A 77 3.28 -4.54 -19.66
N ARG A 78 3.45 -4.99 -18.41
CA ARG A 78 4.76 -5.10 -17.74
C ARG A 78 5.13 -6.55 -17.47
N LYS A 79 6.43 -6.81 -17.33
CA LYS A 79 6.96 -8.14 -16.98
C LYS A 79 6.36 -8.65 -15.66
N VAL A 80 6.01 -9.92 -15.66
CA VAL A 80 5.61 -10.69 -14.47
C VAL A 80 6.80 -11.55 -14.08
N ASN A 81 7.15 -11.58 -12.80
CA ASN A 81 8.20 -12.44 -12.30
C ASN A 81 7.65 -13.87 -12.09
N PRO A 82 8.07 -14.87 -12.87
CA PRO A 82 7.57 -16.24 -12.77
C PRO A 82 7.85 -16.91 -11.42
N SER A 83 8.89 -16.45 -10.70
CA SER A 83 9.21 -16.97 -9.36
C SER A 83 8.35 -16.37 -8.26
N THR A 84 7.47 -15.41 -8.59
CA THR A 84 6.52 -14.80 -7.66
C THR A 84 5.11 -15.20 -8.04
N ARG A 85 4.15 -14.74 -7.23
CA ARG A 85 2.74 -15.09 -7.40
C ARG A 85 2.07 -14.24 -8.46
N PHE A 86 1.24 -14.86 -9.27
CA PHE A 86 0.46 -14.19 -10.32
C PHE A 86 -0.82 -14.98 -10.61
N TYR A 87 -1.77 -14.34 -11.30
CA TYR A 87 -2.96 -15.01 -11.82
C TYR A 87 -2.71 -15.48 -13.25
N THR A 88 -3.17 -16.68 -13.56
CA THR A 88 -3.14 -17.25 -14.91
C THR A 88 -4.47 -17.90 -15.27
N CYS A 89 -4.79 -17.93 -16.56
CA CYS A 89 -5.90 -18.71 -17.10
C CYS A 89 -5.33 -19.72 -18.10
N GLU A 90 -5.51 -21.01 -17.84
CA GLU A 90 -5.05 -22.07 -18.76
C GLU A 90 -5.76 -22.01 -20.11
N ASP A 91 -7.05 -21.69 -20.13
CA ASP A 91 -7.84 -21.63 -21.36
C ASP A 91 -7.46 -20.44 -22.27
N CYS A 92 -7.12 -19.30 -21.67
CA CYS A 92 -6.76 -18.07 -22.40
C CYS A 92 -5.24 -17.91 -22.57
N SER A 93 -4.43 -18.65 -21.80
CA SER A 93 -2.99 -18.41 -21.64
C SER A 93 -2.63 -17.00 -21.15
N SER A 94 -3.59 -16.29 -20.56
CA SER A 94 -3.41 -14.94 -20.02
C SER A 94 -2.67 -14.97 -18.69
N THR A 95 -1.76 -14.02 -18.49
CA THR A 95 -1.03 -13.84 -17.23
C THR A 95 -1.24 -12.43 -16.69
N LEU A 96 -1.48 -12.30 -15.38
CA LEU A 96 -1.82 -11.04 -14.73
C LEU A 96 -1.15 -10.93 -13.36
N HIS A 97 -0.59 -9.76 -13.03
CA HIS A 97 -0.13 -9.51 -11.66
C HIS A 97 -1.30 -9.61 -10.67
N ILE A 98 -1.04 -10.09 -9.45
CA ILE A 98 -2.02 -10.10 -8.36
C ILE A 98 -2.64 -8.71 -8.15
N THR A 99 -1.81 -7.66 -8.16
CA THR A 99 -2.24 -6.27 -8.00
C THR A 99 -3.08 -5.74 -9.16
N CYS A 100 -2.94 -6.29 -10.37
CA CYS A 100 -3.77 -5.88 -11.51
C CYS A 100 -5.18 -6.49 -11.43
N VAL A 101 -5.32 -7.66 -10.79
CA VAL A 101 -6.61 -8.35 -10.66
C VAL A 101 -7.35 -7.93 -9.40
N ILE A 102 -6.64 -7.89 -8.27
CA ILE A 102 -7.22 -7.56 -6.97
C ILE A 102 -7.20 -6.05 -6.74
N GLY A 103 -6.13 -5.35 -7.10
CA GLY A 103 -5.94 -3.94 -6.77
C GLY A 103 -5.49 -3.72 -5.32
N GLU A 104 -4.68 -2.69 -5.10
CA GLU A 104 -4.06 -2.33 -3.82
C GLU A 104 -5.11 -1.92 -2.77
N PHE A 105 -6.21 -1.32 -3.20
CA PHE A 105 -7.22 -0.74 -2.32
C PHE A 105 -8.42 -1.64 -2.04
N THR A 106 -8.46 -2.85 -2.59
CA THR A 106 -9.58 -3.78 -2.40
C THR A 106 -9.79 -4.18 -0.94
N PHE A 107 -8.70 -4.27 -0.17
CA PHE A 107 -8.76 -4.58 1.26
C PHE A 107 -8.79 -3.33 2.15
N TRP A 108 -8.70 -2.14 1.56
CA TRP A 108 -8.84 -0.89 2.30
C TRP A 108 -10.31 -0.59 2.53
N ARG A 109 -10.64 -0.10 3.72
CA ARG A 109 -12.00 0.35 4.01
C ARG A 109 -12.31 1.60 3.18
N PRO A 110 -13.34 1.58 2.31
CA PRO A 110 -13.74 2.77 1.57
C PRO A 110 -14.21 3.89 2.50
N GLY A 111 -14.04 5.13 2.07
CA GLY A 111 -14.45 6.32 2.81
C GLY A 111 -13.33 6.95 3.63
N LYS A 112 -13.72 7.81 4.57
CA LYS A 112 -12.80 8.64 5.35
C LYS A 112 -12.17 7.87 6.51
N MET A 113 -10.88 8.10 6.73
CA MET A 113 -10.10 7.60 7.86
C MET A 113 -9.03 8.61 8.27
N ALA A 114 -8.64 8.58 9.53
CA ALA A 114 -7.52 9.37 10.03
C ALA A 114 -6.22 8.56 9.90
N ILE A 115 -5.20 9.13 9.25
CA ILE A 115 -3.86 8.56 9.18
C ILE A 115 -2.90 9.65 9.67
N SER A 116 -2.23 9.39 10.80
CA SER A 116 -1.45 10.42 11.51
C SER A 116 -2.32 11.65 11.81
N ARG A 117 -1.94 12.84 11.29
CA ARG A 117 -2.69 14.09 11.43
C ARG A 117 -3.61 14.40 10.24
N HIS A 118 -3.67 13.51 9.25
CA HIS A 118 -4.36 13.74 7.99
C HIS A 118 -5.71 13.03 7.95
N GLU A 119 -6.72 13.72 7.44
CA GLU A 119 -7.95 13.07 6.98
C GLU A 119 -7.72 12.55 5.55
N VAL A 120 -7.89 11.25 5.37
CA VAL A 120 -7.68 10.55 4.11
C VAL A 120 -8.99 9.88 3.70
N ALA A 121 -9.33 9.93 2.42
CA ALA A 121 -10.44 9.18 1.87
C ALA A 121 -9.95 8.15 0.84
N ILE A 122 -10.42 6.90 0.96
CA ILE A 122 -10.30 5.92 -0.13
C ILE A 122 -11.57 6.01 -0.95
N ILE A 123 -11.41 6.39 -2.22
CA ILE A 123 -12.52 6.57 -3.17
C ILE A 123 -12.34 5.66 -4.39
N PRO A 124 -13.42 5.28 -5.10
CA PRO A 124 -13.31 4.57 -6.36
C PRO A 124 -12.45 5.33 -7.38
N ASN A 125 -11.68 4.60 -8.20
CA ASN A 125 -10.94 5.18 -9.32
C ASN A 125 -11.68 4.90 -10.64
N ASP A 126 -12.92 5.40 -10.75
CA ASP A 126 -13.84 5.23 -11.88
C ASP A 126 -14.02 6.54 -12.69
N PHE A 127 -13.06 7.47 -12.56
CA PHE A 127 -13.04 8.73 -13.29
C PHE A 127 -12.96 8.51 -14.81
N ALA A 128 -13.56 9.44 -15.58
CA ALA A 128 -13.50 9.43 -17.04
C ALA A 128 -12.06 9.44 -17.59
N SER A 129 -11.11 9.99 -16.83
CA SER A 129 -9.69 9.86 -17.11
C SER A 129 -8.93 9.51 -15.83
N ARG A 130 -7.94 8.62 -15.93
CA ARG A 130 -7.08 8.27 -14.79
C ARG A 130 -6.43 9.53 -14.21
N PRO A 131 -6.64 9.86 -12.93
CA PRO A 131 -6.06 11.06 -12.32
C PRO A 131 -4.54 10.96 -12.22
N TYR A 132 -3.86 12.10 -12.14
CA TYR A 132 -2.43 12.16 -11.85
C TYR A 132 -2.18 12.07 -10.34
N CYS A 133 -1.26 11.19 -9.94
CA CYS A 133 -0.78 11.14 -8.58
C CYS A 133 0.06 12.38 -8.27
N TYR A 134 -0.24 13.06 -7.16
CA TYR A 134 0.51 14.24 -6.71
C TYR A 134 1.98 13.93 -6.40
N MET A 135 2.28 12.71 -5.94
CA MET A 135 3.63 12.32 -5.51
C MET A 135 4.49 11.79 -6.65
N CYS A 136 4.05 10.73 -7.35
CA CYS A 136 4.86 10.12 -8.41
C CYS A 136 4.64 10.76 -9.79
N ARG A 137 3.66 11.64 -9.95
CA ARG A 137 3.29 12.31 -11.21
C ARG A 137 2.85 11.38 -12.34
N SER A 138 2.64 10.09 -12.06
CA SER A 138 2.08 9.12 -13.01
C SER A 138 0.54 9.11 -12.97
N ARG A 139 -0.06 8.55 -14.02
CA ARG A 139 -1.50 8.25 -14.05
C ARG A 139 -1.80 7.09 -13.10
N CYS A 140 -2.87 7.19 -12.33
CA CYS A 140 -3.26 6.15 -11.37
C CYS A 140 -3.99 5.03 -12.11
N GLU A 141 -3.36 3.86 -12.21
CA GLU A 141 -3.86 2.74 -13.01
C GLU A 141 -4.74 1.77 -12.21
N ASP A 142 -4.57 1.74 -10.89
CA ASP A 142 -5.30 0.85 -10.02
C ASP A 142 -6.80 1.17 -10.06
N THR A 143 -7.63 0.21 -10.47
CA THR A 143 -9.08 0.40 -10.59
C THR A 143 -9.85 0.08 -9.30
N SER A 144 -9.19 -0.49 -8.29
CA SER A 144 -9.81 -0.80 -6.99
C SER A 144 -10.08 0.45 -6.15
N GLY A 145 -9.29 1.51 -6.34
CA GLY A 145 -9.47 2.75 -5.63
C GLY A 145 -8.32 3.73 -5.82
N ILE A 146 -8.46 4.89 -5.18
CA ILE A 146 -7.43 5.89 -5.08
C ILE A 146 -7.56 6.64 -3.76
N ILE A 147 -6.43 7.10 -3.25
CA ILE A 147 -6.37 7.89 -2.03
C ILE A 147 -6.61 9.36 -2.39
N TYR A 148 -7.48 10.02 -1.65
CA TYR A 148 -7.74 11.45 -1.72
C TYR A 148 -7.40 12.11 -0.38
N ILE A 149 -6.53 13.13 -0.41
CA ILE A 149 -6.00 13.82 0.76
C ILE A 149 -5.71 15.28 0.40
N SER A 150 -6.26 16.24 1.15
CA SER A 150 -6.01 17.68 0.94
C SER A 150 -6.12 18.10 -0.54
N GLU A 151 -7.21 17.71 -1.19
CA GLU A 151 -7.49 17.96 -2.61
C GLU A 151 -6.55 17.32 -3.63
N LYS A 152 -5.75 16.33 -3.20
CA LYS A 152 -4.77 15.63 -4.02
C LYS A 152 -5.10 14.15 -4.15
N HIS A 153 -4.80 13.61 -5.32
CA HIS A 153 -4.88 12.18 -5.62
C HIS A 153 -3.54 11.50 -5.36
N ILE A 154 -3.57 10.33 -4.71
CA ILE A 154 -2.38 9.55 -4.35
C ILE A 154 -2.62 8.10 -4.78
N CYS A 155 -1.73 7.53 -5.59
CA CYS A 155 -1.99 6.27 -6.30
C CYS A 155 -1.63 4.99 -5.55
N SER A 156 -0.91 5.08 -4.43
CA SER A 156 -0.47 3.92 -3.66
C SER A 156 -0.13 4.30 -2.22
N SER A 157 -0.12 3.29 -1.35
CA SER A 157 0.38 3.37 0.04
C SER A 157 1.79 3.94 0.10
N LYS A 158 2.69 3.53 -0.81
CA LYS A 158 4.05 4.08 -0.91
C LYS A 158 4.05 5.58 -1.22
N CYS A 159 3.19 6.03 -2.13
CA CYS A 159 3.06 7.47 -2.41
C CYS A 159 2.50 8.23 -1.20
N LEU A 160 1.52 7.65 -0.49
CA LEU A 160 0.97 8.24 0.73
C LEU A 160 2.04 8.37 1.82
N GLU A 161 2.87 7.34 2.00
CA GLU A 161 3.98 7.37 2.97
C GLU A 161 4.95 8.53 2.68
N VAL A 162 5.33 8.72 1.41
CA VAL A 162 6.18 9.85 1.00
C VAL A 162 5.47 11.18 1.22
N TYR A 163 4.17 11.27 0.91
CA TYR A 163 3.37 12.49 1.14
C TYR A 163 3.39 12.88 2.62
N ILE A 164 3.08 11.94 3.52
CA ILE A 164 3.01 12.19 4.96
C ILE A 164 4.39 12.60 5.49
N LYS A 165 5.47 11.92 5.06
CA LYS A 165 6.85 12.28 5.45
C LYS A 165 7.22 13.70 5.02
N PHE A 166 6.88 14.07 3.78
CA PHE A 166 7.15 15.40 3.25
C PHE A 166 6.40 16.49 4.04
N ASP A 167 5.11 16.28 4.27
CA ASP A 167 4.26 17.22 4.99
C ASP A 167 4.70 17.41 6.45
N LEU A 168 5.03 16.33 7.16
CA LEU A 168 5.58 16.38 8.53
C LEU A 168 6.92 17.14 8.59
N THR A 169 7.75 17.02 7.57
CA THR A 169 9.03 17.74 7.48
C THR A 169 8.80 19.23 7.29
N PHE A 170 7.87 19.61 6.41
CA PHE A 170 7.54 21.01 6.15
C PHE A 170 6.99 21.71 7.39
N SER A 171 6.04 21.09 8.10
CA SER A 171 5.52 21.70 9.34
C SER A 171 6.56 21.84 10.44
N LYS A 172 7.54 20.94 10.51
CA LYS A 172 8.67 21.10 11.45
C LYS A 172 9.50 22.32 11.09
N LEU A 173 9.76 22.57 9.81
CA LEU A 173 10.48 23.75 9.34
C LEU A 173 9.72 25.04 9.68
N GLU A 174 8.42 25.11 9.38
CA GLU A 174 7.58 26.27 9.75
C GLU A 174 7.59 26.53 11.26
N THR A 175 7.52 25.47 12.08
CA THR A 175 7.57 25.60 13.55
C THR A 175 8.91 26.14 14.02
N VAL A 176 10.02 25.70 13.40
CA VAL A 176 11.37 26.18 13.71
C VAL A 176 11.54 27.64 13.27
N GLU A 177 11.08 28.01 12.08
CA GLU A 177 11.10 29.40 11.59
C GLU A 177 10.28 30.33 12.51
N MET A 178 9.08 29.91 12.92
CA MET A 178 8.27 30.65 13.90
C MET A 178 8.97 30.78 15.26
N ALA A 179 9.62 29.71 15.74
CA ALA A 179 10.35 29.74 17.01
C ALA A 179 11.58 30.66 16.95
N LEU A 180 12.32 30.66 15.83
CA LEU A 180 13.44 31.57 15.59
C LEU A 180 12.98 33.02 15.53
N HIS A 181 11.88 33.31 14.83
CA HIS A 181 11.31 34.65 14.75
C HIS A 181 10.88 35.18 16.13
N ASN A 182 10.24 34.32 16.95
CA ASN A 182 9.87 34.69 18.32
C ASN A 182 11.10 34.94 19.21
N LEU A 183 12.19 34.18 19.06
CA LEU A 183 13.44 34.43 19.79
C LEU A 183 14.13 35.75 19.36
N GLU A 184 14.04 36.12 18.08
CA GLU A 184 14.52 37.41 17.59
C GLU A 184 13.71 38.58 18.17
N LEU A 185 12.38 38.45 18.25
CA LEU A 185 11.50 39.44 18.89
C LEU A 185 11.80 39.59 20.38
N PHE A 186 11.98 38.48 21.12
CA PHE A 186 12.41 38.53 22.52
C PHE A 186 13.77 39.22 22.70
N ARG A 187 14.72 39.05 21.77
CA ARG A 187 16.02 39.74 21.80
C ARG A 187 15.89 41.26 21.57
N LEU A 188 14.93 41.69 20.76
CA LEU A 188 14.66 43.11 20.49
C LEU A 188 13.97 43.81 21.68
N ASP A 189 13.12 43.09 22.43
CA ASP A 189 12.48 43.65 23.63
C ASP A 189 13.45 43.84 24.81
N HIS A 190 14.55 43.07 24.86
CA HIS A 190 15.57 43.21 25.89
C HIS A 190 16.55 44.38 25.68
N THR A 191 16.56 45.05 24.52
CA THR A 191 17.46 46.19 24.24
C THR A 191 16.80 47.56 24.42
N SER A 192 15.51 47.63 24.75
CA SER A 192 14.73 48.89 24.78
C SER A 192 14.43 49.46 26.18
N HIS A 193 14.87 48.84 27.27
CA HIS A 193 14.67 49.37 28.62
C HIS A 193 15.92 50.08 29.14
N GLY A 194 15.97 51.40 28.87
CA GLY A 194 16.98 52.31 29.39
C GLY A 194 17.00 52.36 30.92
N TRP A 195 18.20 52.44 31.48
CA TRP A 195 18.42 52.84 32.86
C TRP A 195 18.99 54.25 32.87
N SER A 196 18.17 55.21 33.32
CA SER A 196 18.63 56.53 33.78
C SER A 196 18.44 56.56 35.30
N ILE A 197 19.53 56.59 36.08
CA ILE A 197 19.50 57.00 37.49
C ILE A 197 20.82 57.73 37.80
N LEU A 198 20.66 59.03 38.10
CA LEU A 198 21.52 60.02 38.78
C LEU A 198 22.96 60.23 38.29
#